data_AF-A0A3C0RA00-F1
#
_entry.id   AF-A0A3C0RA00-F1
#
_cell.length_a   1.000
_cell.length_b   1.000
_cell.length_c   1.000
_cell.angle_alpha   90.00
_cell.angle_beta   90.00
_cell.angle_gamma   90.00
#
_symmetry.space_group_name_H-M   'P 1'
#
loop_
_entity.id
_entity.type
_entity.pdbx_description
1 polymer ?
#
loop_
_entity_poly.entity_id
_entity_poly.type
_entity_poly.pdbx_seq_one_letter_code
_entity_poly.pdbx_strand_id
1 'polypeptide(L)'
;MLSLAQTQKKFLIKFLCVFAFLYGGTYGFIALASPSGKLSWPMLQALDYVAAYRKLLLHGAGQCLEWLGYTAAYPDAYRLQINDANRVQLVYDCLGIGIISFWIAWC
;
A
#
# COMPACT_ATOMS: atom_id res chain seq x y z
N MET A 1 -3.92 -13.21 -40.18
CA MET A 1 -3.68 -13.83 -38.84
C MET A 1 -2.35 -13.42 -38.20
N LEU A 2 -1.23 -13.29 -38.93
CA LEU A 2 0.09 -12.93 -38.37
C LEU A 2 0.18 -11.49 -37.77
N SER A 3 -0.63 -10.53 -38.23
CA SER A 3 -0.62 -9.14 -37.73
C SER A 3 -1.07 -9.02 -36.27
N LEU A 4 -2.10 -9.77 -35.86
CA LEU A 4 -2.64 -9.71 -34.50
C LEU A 4 -1.66 -10.30 -33.47
N ALA A 5 -0.96 -11.39 -33.81
CA ALA A 5 0.01 -12.03 -32.91
C ALA A 5 1.23 -11.16 -32.61
N GLN A 6 1.69 -10.35 -33.58
CA GLN A 6 2.79 -9.41 -33.38
C GLN A 6 2.41 -8.25 -32.46
N THR A 7 1.18 -7.73 -32.62
CA THR A 7 0.64 -6.67 -31.76
C THR A 7 0.48 -7.15 -30.31
N GLN A 8 0.02 -8.39 -30.11
CA GLN A 8 -0.12 -9.00 -28.77
C GLN A 8 1.22 -9.14 -28.04
N LYS A 9 2.28 -9.61 -28.71
CA LYS A 9 3.62 -9.73 -28.10
C LYS A 9 4.21 -8.36 -27.74
N LYS A 10 4.05 -7.36 -28.60
CA LYS A 10 4.52 -5.98 -28.34
C LYS A 10 3.79 -5.36 -27.15
N PHE A 11 2.48 -5.59 -27.04
CA PHE A 11 1.68 -5.17 -25.89
C PHE A 11 2.13 -5.85 -24.59
N LEU A 12 2.28 -7.18 -24.61
CA LEU A 12 2.70 -7.95 -23.44
C LEU A 12 4.08 -7.53 -22.91
N ILE A 13 5.05 -7.29 -23.80
CA ILE A 13 6.38 -6.82 -23.42
C ILE A 13 6.31 -5.42 -22.80
N LYS A 14 5.57 -4.49 -23.41
CA LYS A 14 5.39 -3.13 -22.87
C LYS A 14 4.74 -3.17 -21.48
N PHE A 15 3.67 -3.96 -21.34
CA PHE A 15 2.98 -4.19 -20.07
C PHE A 15 3.94 -4.72 -18.99
N LEU A 16 4.70 -5.78 -19.30
CA LEU A 16 5.62 -6.41 -18.34
C LEU A 16 6.74 -5.45 -17.93
N CYS A 17 7.30 -4.68 -18.87
CA CYS A 17 8.34 -3.70 -18.58
C CYS A 17 7.83 -2.57 -17.67
N VAL A 18 6.65 -2.01 -17.97
CA VAL A 18 6.04 -0.95 -17.14
C VAL A 18 5.68 -1.49 -15.76
N PHE A 19 5.09 -2.69 -15.70
CA PHE A 19 4.75 -3.36 -14.44
C PHE A 19 6.00 -3.63 -13.59
N ALA A 20 7.06 -4.20 -14.17
CA ALA A 20 8.31 -4.48 -13.45
C ALA A 20 8.98 -3.19 -12.94
N PHE A 21 8.97 -2.11 -13.74
CA PHE A 21 9.51 -0.82 -13.33
C PHE A 21 8.71 -0.18 -12.18
N LEU A 22 7.37 -0.13 -12.29
CA LEU A 22 6.51 0.40 -11.23
C LEU A 22 6.57 -0.45 -9.96
N TYR A 23 6.42 -1.77 -10.10
CA TYR A 23 6.38 -2.69 -8.97
C TYR A 23 7.73 -2.73 -8.26
N GLY A 24 8.81 -2.93 -9.01
CA GLY A 24 10.18 -2.98 -8.47
C GLY A 24 10.62 -1.63 -7.92
N GLY A 25 10.33 -0.53 -8.62
CA GLY A 25 10.63 0.83 -8.16
C GLY A 25 9.91 1.15 -6.85
N THR A 26 8.64 0.82 -6.74
CA THR A 26 7.86 1.05 -5.51
C THR A 26 8.33 0.14 -4.36
N TYR A 27 8.66 -1.13 -4.63
CA TYR A 27 9.24 -2.02 -3.62
C TYR A 27 10.61 -1.53 -3.13
N GLY A 28 11.45 -1.05 -4.04
CA GLY A 28 12.74 -0.45 -3.70
C GLY A 28 12.57 0.83 -2.87
N PHE A 29 11.59 1.65 -3.22
CA PHE A 29 11.27 2.87 -2.48
C PHE A 29 10.75 2.57 -1.07
N ILE A 30 9.89 1.56 -0.92
CA ILE A 30 9.43 1.08 0.39
C ILE A 30 10.59 0.47 1.18
N ALA A 31 11.49 -0.28 0.53
CA ALA A 31 12.65 -0.87 1.20
C ALA A 31 13.63 0.20 1.72
N LEU A 32 13.78 1.31 1.00
CA LEU A 32 14.58 2.47 1.42
C LEU A 32 13.92 3.32 2.51
N ALA A 33 12.58 3.44 2.48
CA ALA A 33 11.84 4.26 3.43
C ALA A 33 11.45 3.52 4.72
N SER A 34 11.40 2.19 4.71
CA SER A 34 10.96 1.42 5.88
C SER A 34 12.04 1.36 6.99
N PRO A 35 11.64 1.48 8.27
CA PRO A 35 12.55 1.43 9.40
C PRO A 35 13.19 0.05 9.65
N SER A 36 12.73 -1.01 8.96
CA SER A 36 13.34 -2.35 8.98
C SER A 36 14.37 -2.59 7.87
N GLY A 37 14.60 -1.63 6.97
CA GLY A 37 15.61 -1.73 5.92
C GLY A 37 17.03 -1.43 6.44
N LYS A 38 18.03 -2.18 6.00
CA LYS A 38 19.47 -2.01 6.35
C LYS A 38 20.08 -0.64 5.96
N LEU A 39 19.33 0.22 5.27
CA LEU A 39 19.78 1.48 4.67
C LEU A 39 18.93 2.67 5.18
N SER A 40 18.73 2.75 6.49
CA SER A 40 17.90 3.79 7.12
C SER A 40 18.65 5.12 7.20
N TRP A 41 18.49 5.98 6.17
CA TRP A 41 18.83 7.40 6.32
C TRP A 41 17.74 8.12 7.13
N PRO A 42 18.10 8.88 8.19
CA PRO A 42 17.15 9.49 9.11
C PRO A 42 16.22 10.53 8.45
N MET A 43 16.61 11.08 7.29
CA MET A 43 15.81 12.06 6.54
C MET A 43 14.65 11.43 5.74
N LEU A 44 14.71 10.12 5.45
CA LEU A 44 13.65 9.40 4.73
C LEU A 44 12.62 8.73 5.66
N GLN A 45 12.87 8.71 6.97
CA GLN A 45 11.89 8.23 7.96
C GLN A 45 10.60 9.06 8.00
N ALA A 46 10.65 10.32 7.54
CA ALA A 46 9.46 11.15 7.37
C ALA A 46 8.57 10.70 6.18
N LEU A 47 9.10 9.86 5.29
CA LEU A 47 8.42 9.35 4.11
C LEU A 47 8.07 7.87 4.23
N ASP A 48 7.79 7.44 5.46
CA ASP A 48 7.32 6.10 5.79
C ASP A 48 5.87 5.95 5.29
N TYR A 49 5.74 5.84 3.97
CA TYR A 49 4.49 5.83 3.20
C TYR A 49 3.52 4.78 3.75
N VAL A 50 4.06 3.66 4.22
CA VAL A 50 3.32 2.56 4.86
C VAL A 50 2.70 3.00 6.18
N ALA A 51 3.45 3.71 7.03
CA ALA A 51 2.97 4.19 8.32
C ALA A 51 1.93 5.31 8.15
N ALA A 52 2.15 6.23 7.19
CA ALA A 52 1.20 7.29 6.87
C ALA A 52 -0.12 6.72 6.33
N TYR A 53 -0.06 5.77 5.40
CA TYR A 53 -1.24 5.08 4.87
C TYR A 53 -2.00 4.33 5.96
N ARG A 54 -1.28 3.62 6.85
CA ARG A 54 -1.88 2.95 8.00
C ARG A 54 -2.63 3.93 8.90
N LYS A 55 -2.00 5.05 9.27
CA LYS A 55 -2.65 6.07 10.10
C LYS A 55 -3.91 6.61 9.43
N LEU A 56 -3.85 6.91 8.14
CA LEU A 56 -5.00 7.40 7.38
C LEU A 56 -6.16 6.39 7.37
N LEU A 57 -5.87 5.11 7.20
CA LEU A 57 -6.87 4.03 7.26
C LEU A 57 -7.47 3.85 8.66
N LEU A 58 -6.63 3.81 9.69
CA LEU A 58 -7.11 3.68 11.07
C LEU A 58 -7.96 4.89 11.47
N HIS A 59 -7.50 6.10 11.20
CA HIS A 59 -8.25 7.32 11.50
C HIS A 59 -9.53 7.41 10.68
N GLY A 60 -9.48 7.11 9.37
CA GLY A 60 -10.67 7.11 8.53
C GLY A 60 -11.71 6.09 8.96
N ALA A 61 -11.27 4.86 9.29
CA ALA A 61 -12.15 3.84 9.86
C ALA A 61 -12.73 4.29 11.19
N GLY A 62 -11.92 4.80 12.11
CA GLY A 62 -12.39 5.29 13.41
C GLY A 62 -13.38 6.45 13.28
N GLN A 63 -13.15 7.40 12.36
CA GLN A 63 -14.10 8.48 12.07
C GLN A 63 -15.42 7.96 11.53
N CYS A 64 -15.41 6.96 10.63
CA CYS A 64 -16.63 6.30 10.19
C CYS A 64 -17.34 5.62 11.36
N LEU A 65 -16.62 4.96 12.27
CA LEU A 65 -17.22 4.33 13.46
C LEU A 65 -17.81 5.36 14.43
N GLU A 66 -17.14 6.48 14.63
CA GLU A 66 -17.66 7.61 15.41
C GLU A 66 -18.93 8.19 14.80
N TRP A 67 -18.99 8.31 13.46
CA TRP A 67 -20.21 8.70 12.75
C TRP A 67 -21.33 7.69 12.90
N LEU A 68 -21.03 6.39 13.07
CA LEU A 68 -22.01 5.35 13.37
C LEU A 68 -22.39 5.28 14.86
N GLY A 69 -21.81 6.12 15.72
CA GLY A 69 -22.11 6.18 17.15
C GLY A 69 -21.30 5.22 18.04
N TYR A 70 -20.20 4.66 17.52
CA TYR A 70 -19.26 3.83 18.29
C TYR A 70 -18.08 4.67 18.79
N THR A 71 -17.56 4.38 19.99
CA THR A 71 -16.35 5.05 20.48
C THR A 71 -15.10 4.33 19.93
N ALA A 72 -14.34 5.04 19.11
CA ALA A 72 -13.07 4.56 18.56
C ALA A 72 -11.90 5.01 19.45
N ALA A 73 -11.15 4.06 19.98
CA ALA A 73 -9.91 4.30 20.72
C ALA A 73 -8.72 3.72 19.96
N TYR A 74 -7.57 4.38 20.03
CA TYR A 74 -6.36 4.00 19.30
C TYR A 74 -5.25 3.62 20.30
N PRO A 75 -5.29 2.40 20.88
CA PRO A 75 -4.32 2.00 21.90
C PRO A 75 -2.89 1.83 21.34
N ASP A 76 -2.75 1.52 20.04
CA ASP A 76 -1.46 1.34 19.37
C ASP A 76 -1.52 1.82 17.91
N ALA A 77 -0.36 2.04 17.29
CA ALA A 77 -0.21 2.40 15.87
C ALA A 77 -0.76 1.34 14.88
N TYR A 78 -1.16 0.17 15.36
CA TYR A 78 -1.65 -0.96 14.57
C TYR A 78 -3.04 -1.41 15.00
N ARG A 79 -3.64 -0.82 16.04
CA ARG A 79 -4.86 -1.34 16.66
C ARG A 79 -5.92 -0.25 16.77
N LEU A 80 -7.11 -0.57 16.29
CA LEU A 80 -8.34 0.18 16.52
C LEU A 80 -9.16 -0.57 17.57
N GLN A 81 -9.60 0.09 18.62
CA GLN A 81 -10.46 -0.48 19.66
C GLN A 81 -11.83 0.20 19.60
N ILE A 82 -12.89 -0.59 19.77
CA ILE A 82 -14.28 -0.18 19.66
C ILE A 82 -14.96 -0.46 20.99
N ASN A 83 -15.54 0.56 21.61
CA ASN A 83 -16.31 0.47 22.85
C ASN A 83 -15.58 -0.31 23.97
N ASP A 84 -14.27 -0.10 24.11
CA ASP A 84 -13.39 -0.76 25.09
C ASP A 84 -13.29 -2.30 25.04
N ALA A 85 -14.05 -2.99 24.18
CA ALA A 85 -14.11 -4.46 24.14
C ALA A 85 -13.53 -5.06 22.85
N ASN A 86 -13.94 -4.56 21.68
CA ASN A 86 -13.57 -5.16 20.40
C ASN A 86 -12.32 -4.50 19.83
N ARG A 87 -11.33 -5.29 19.41
CA ARG A 87 -10.07 -4.78 18.82
C ARG A 87 -9.89 -5.29 17.40
N VAL A 88 -9.64 -4.38 16.48
CA VAL A 88 -9.25 -4.66 15.10
C VAL A 88 -7.77 -4.33 14.96
N GLN A 89 -6.96 -5.36 14.69
CA GLN A 89 -5.53 -5.19 14.43
C GLN A 89 -5.27 -5.14 12.93
N LEU A 90 -4.64 -4.07 12.48
CA LEU A 90 -4.31 -3.82 11.10
C LEU A 90 -2.86 -4.28 10.81
N VAL A 91 -2.68 -5.57 10.54
CA VAL A 91 -1.40 -6.13 10.08
C VAL A 91 -1.48 -6.28 8.56
N TYR A 92 -0.83 -5.38 7.84
CA TYR A 92 -0.70 -5.50 6.40
C TYR A 92 0.58 -6.24 6.04
N ASP A 93 0.43 -7.36 5.34
CA ASP A 93 1.53 -8.05 4.66
C ASP A 93 1.76 -7.44 3.27
N CYS A 94 0.72 -6.88 2.64
CA CYS A 94 0.82 -6.25 1.32
C CYS A 94 -0.08 -4.99 1.20
N LEU A 95 0.49 -3.88 0.71
CA LEU A 95 -0.22 -2.62 0.50
C LEU A 95 -1.12 -2.58 -0.76
N GLY A 96 -1.17 -3.67 -1.52
CA GLY A 96 -1.88 -3.71 -2.81
C GLY A 96 -1.14 -3.01 -3.96
N ILE A 97 0.14 -2.63 -3.78
CA ILE A 97 0.99 -2.00 -4.80
C ILE A 97 1.01 -2.80 -6.11
N GLY A 98 0.97 -4.14 -6.03
CA GLY A 98 0.90 -5.00 -7.21
C GLY A 98 -0.38 -4.80 -8.04
N ILE A 99 -1.53 -4.66 -7.39
CA ILE A 99 -2.82 -4.45 -8.07
C ILE A 99 -2.86 -3.05 -8.68
N ILE A 100 -2.39 -2.04 -7.95
CA ILE A 100 -2.35 -0.66 -8.43
C ILE A 100 -1.41 -0.56 -9.64
N SER A 101 -0.24 -1.20 -9.58
CA SER A 101 0.71 -1.24 -10.71
C SER A 101 0.14 -1.98 -11.91
N PHE A 102 -0.62 -3.05 -11.70
CA PHE A 102 -1.32 -3.79 -12.75
C PHE A 102 -2.37 -2.92 -13.45
N TRP A 103 -3.19 -2.20 -12.68
CA TRP A 103 -4.21 -1.29 -13.21
C TRP A 103 -3.60 -0.14 -14.01
N ILE A 104 -2.49 0.43 -13.55
CA ILE A 104 -1.78 1.49 -14.27
C ILE A 104 -1.14 0.96 -15.55
N ALA A 105 -0.56 -0.24 -15.52
CA ALA A 105 0.09 -0.85 -16.68
C ALA A 105 -0.91 -1.26 -17.78
N TRP A 106 -2.20 -1.38 -17.46
CA TRP A 106 -3.27 -1.68 -18.42
C TRP A 106 -3.76 -0.44 -19.20
N CYS A 107 -3.39 0.78 -18.79
CA CYS A 107 -3.63 2.01 -19.57
C CYS A 107 -2.63 2.16 -20.72
#